data_AF-A0A6J6ZX74-F1
#
_entry.id   AF-A0A6J6ZX74-F1
#
_cell.length_a   1.000
_cell.length_b   1.000
_cell.length_c   1.000
_cell.angle_alpha   90.00
_cell.angle_beta   90.00
_cell.angle_gamma   90.00
#
_symmetry.space_group_name_H-M   'P 1'
#
loop_
_entity.id
_entity.type
_entity.pdbx_description
1 polymer ?
#
loop_
_entity_poly.entity_id
_entity_poly.type
_entity_poly.pdbx_seq_one_letter_code
_entity_poly.pdbx_strand_id
1 'polypeptide(L)' 'MYADKTMVYQQVGKGQYITHERADFAKLPVTGETKSISYNAEGKAVVSEAALVQKQTRKI' A
#
# COMPACT_ATOMS: atom_id res chain seq x y z
N MET A 1 -6.65 -2.55 0.00
CA MET A 1 -6.41 -1.16 -0.46
C MET A 1 -7.67 -0.59 -1.08
N TYR A 2 -7.94 0.70 -0.92
CA TYR A 2 -9.04 1.42 -1.56
C TYR A 2 -8.55 2.79 -2.07
N ALA A 3 -9.03 3.27 -3.21
CA ALA A 3 -8.64 4.55 -3.78
C ALA A 3 -9.86 5.35 -4.24
N ASP A 4 -9.98 6.57 -3.72
CA ASP A 4 -11.00 7.56 -4.08
C ASP A 4 -10.48 8.53 -5.16
N LYS A 5 -11.32 9.52 -5.51
CA LYS A 5 -10.98 10.58 -6.47
C LYS A 5 -9.80 11.46 -6.04
N THR A 6 -9.53 11.54 -4.74
CA THR A 6 -8.49 12.43 -4.18
C THR A 6 -7.49 11.71 -3.28
N MET A 7 -7.85 10.56 -2.70
CA MET A 7 -7.01 9.88 -1.70
C MET A 7 -6.93 8.37 -1.92
N VAL A 8 -5.85 7.77 -1.44
CA VAL A 8 -5.62 6.32 -1.41
C VAL A 8 -5.54 5.87 0.04
N TYR A 9 -6.35 4.88 0.39
CA TYR A 9 -6.47 4.29 1.71
C TYR A 9 -5.81 2.89 1.74
N GLN A 10 -4.75 2.79 2.52
CA GLN A 10 -4.05 1.54 2.81
C GLN A 10 -4.49 1.03 4.17
N GLN A 11 -5.15 -0.13 4.20
CA GLN A 11 -5.34 -0.84 5.45
C GLN A 11 -4.02 -1.51 5.85
N VAL A 12 -3.48 -1.17 7.02
CA VAL A 12 -2.23 -1.73 7.59
C VAL A 12 -2.49 -2.61 8.81
N GLY A 13 -3.70 -2.61 9.35
CA GLY A 13 -4.11 -3.44 10.47
C GLY A 13 -5.63 -3.50 10.62
N LYS A 14 -6.13 -4.18 11.65
CA LYS A 14 -7.56 -4.12 11.99
C LYS A 14 -7.89 -2.72 12.50
N GLY A 15 -8.66 -1.97 11.73
CA GLY A 15 -9.08 -0.61 12.07
C GLY A 15 -8.01 0.47 11.89
N GLN A 16 -6.82 0.13 11.37
CA GLN A 16 -5.75 1.09 11.08
C GLN A 16 -5.60 1.29 9.57
N TYR A 17 -5.71 2.55 9.16
CA TYR A 17 -5.64 2.96 7.78
C TYR A 17 -4.64 4.10 7.63
N ILE A 18 -3.77 4.00 6.63
CA ILE A 18 -2.91 5.10 6.19
C ILE A 18 -3.54 5.72 4.95
N THR A 19 -3.67 7.04 4.97
CA THR A 19 -4.13 7.84 3.84
C THR A 19 -2.96 8.45 3.10
N HIS A 20 -3.03 8.41 1.78
CA HIS A 20 -2.05 9.01 0.88
C HIS A 20 -2.77 9.90 -0.13
N GLU A 21 -2.14 10.99 -0.57
CA GLU A 21 -2.71 11.84 -1.61
C GLU A 21 -2.64 11.13 -2.96
N ARG A 22 -3.76 11.07 -3.68
CA ARG A 22 -3.80 10.46 -5.02
C ARG A 22 -2.85 11.13 -6.02
N ALA A 23 -2.56 12.42 -5.82
CA ALA A 23 -1.65 13.20 -6.66
C ALA A 23 -0.21 12.64 -6.66
N ASP A 24 0.20 11.97 -5.58
CA ASP A 24 1.53 11.38 -5.47
C ASP A 24 1.69 10.08 -6.27
N PHE A 25 0.57 9.46 -6.69
CA PHE A 25 0.57 8.17 -7.38
C PHE A 25 0.60 8.38 -8.89
N ALA A 26 1.71 7.97 -9.52
CA ALA A 26 1.76 7.83 -10.97
C ALA A 26 0.83 6.71 -11.47
N LYS A 27 0.66 5.67 -10.65
CA LYS A 27 -0.23 4.54 -10.92
C LYS A 27 -0.95 4.14 -9.64
N LEU A 28 -2.28 4.07 -9.71
CA LEU A 28 -3.06 3.68 -8.55
C LEU A 28 -2.93 2.18 -8.28
N PRO A 29 -2.90 1.79 -7.00
CA PRO A 29 -3.00 0.39 -6.64
C PRO A 29 -4.35 -0.20 -7.02
N VAL A 30 -4.36 -1.50 -7.33
CA VAL A 30 -5.61 -2.23 -7.57
C VAL A 30 -6.37 -2.35 -6.25
N THR A 31 -7.64 -1.96 -6.28
CA THR A 31 -8.52 -2.03 -5.11
C THR A 31 -8.70 -3.49 -4.71
N GLY A 32 -8.51 -3.80 -3.43
CA GLY A 32 -8.58 -5.17 -2.89
C GLY A 32 -7.25 -5.94 -2.81
N GLU A 33 -6.16 -5.46 -3.43
CA GLU A 33 -4.86 -6.11 -3.28
C GLU A 33 -4.11 -5.64 -2.03
N THR A 34 -3.35 -6.55 -1.42
CA THR A 34 -2.40 -6.23 -0.35
C THR A 34 -1.10 -5.78 -1.01
N LYS A 35 -0.93 -4.46 -1.13
CA LYS A 35 0.29 -3.82 -1.62
C LYS A 35 0.90 -2.93 -0.55
N SER A 36 2.18 -2.63 -0.67
CA SER A 36 2.89 -1.72 0.23
C SER A 36 3.14 -0.41 -0.51
N ILE A 37 2.78 0.70 0.12
CA ILE A 37 3.03 2.05 -0.41
C ILE A 37 4.27 2.61 0.27
N SER A 38 5.23 3.08 -0.52
CA SER A 38 6.46 3.73 -0.09
C SER A 38 6.64 5.03 -0.86
N TYR A 39 7.38 5.99 -0.33
CA TYR A 39 7.72 7.21 -1.06
C TYR A 39 9.16 7.13 -1.54
N ASN A 40 9.40 7.50 -2.81
CA ASN A 40 10.75 7.60 -3.34
C ASN A 40 11.42 8.92 -2.89
N ALA A 41 12.70 9.09 -3.21
CA ALA A 41 13.47 10.30 -2.87
C ALA A 41 12.92 11.58 -3.52
N GLU A 42 12.07 11.46 -4.55
CA GLU A 42 11.40 12.57 -5.24
C GLU A 42 10.02 12.89 -4.64
N GLY A 43 9.60 12.19 -3.58
CA GLY A 43 8.29 12.37 -2.94
C GLY A 43 7.12 11.72 -3.69
N LYS A 44 7.39 10.83 -4.67
CA LYS A 44 6.34 10.10 -5.38
C LYS A 44 5.99 8.79 -4.68
N ALA A 45 4.71 8.45 -4.68
CA ALA A 45 4.22 7.19 -4.13
C ALA A 45 4.56 6.03 -5.09
N VAL A 46 5.33 5.08 -4.56
CA VAL A 46 5.70 3.81 -5.19
C VAL A 46 4.88 2.71 -4.54
N VAL A 47 4.08 2.03 -5.37
CA VAL A 47 3.30 0.86 -4.96
C VAL A 47 4.10 -0.39 -5.31
N SER A 48 4.61 -1.08 -4.29
CA SER A 48 5.25 -2.38 -4.44
C SER A 48 4.26 -3.48 -4.06
N GLU A 49 4.45 -4.69 -4.60
CA GLU A 49 3.80 -5.87 -4.02
C GLU A 49 4.12 -5.88 -2.53
N ALA A 50 3.08 -5.99 -1.69
CA ALA A 50 3.35 -6.14 -0.27
C ALA A 50 4.16 -7.41 -0.18
N ALA A 51 5.30 -7.35 0.51
CA ALA A 51 5.91 -8.56 0.99
C ALA A 51 4.82 -9.21 1.85
N LEU A 52 4.12 -10.19 1.28
CA LEU A 52 3.48 -11.20 2.08
C LEU A 52 4.66 -11.65 2.92
N VAL A 53 4.65 -11.31 4.20
CA VAL A 53 5.31 -12.14 5.19
C VAL A 53 4.56 -13.46 5.01
N GLN A 54 4.96 -14.24 4.00
CA GLN A 54 4.78 -15.66 3.96
C GLN A 54 5.22 -16.02 5.35
N LYS A 55 4.25 -16.44 6.19
CA LYS A 55 4.54 -17.00 7.49
C LYS A 55 5.65 -17.98 7.22
N GLN A 56 6.88 -17.56 7.53
CA GLN A 56 8.04 -18.38 7.32
C GLN A 56 7.78 -19.45 8.34
N THR A 57 7.28 -20.55 7.83
CA THR A 57 6.95 -21.71 8.61
C THR A 57 8.32 -22.20 9.02
N ARG A 58 8.83 -21.69 10.15
CA ARG A 58 9.93 -22.32 10.83
C ARG A 58 9.38 -23.65 11.35
N LYS A 59 9.27 -24.63 10.45
CA LYS A 59 9.83 -25.96 10.74
C LYS A 59 11.31 -25.65 10.98
N ILE A 60 11.89 -25.97 12.12
CA ILE A 60 12.06 -27.29 12.73
C ILE A 60 12.32 -27.08 14.22
#